data_AF-A0A1Q5FVH1-F1
#
_entry.id   AF-A0A1Q5FVH1-F1
#
_cell.length_a   1.000
_cell.length_b   1.000
_cell.length_c   1.000
_cell.angle_alpha   90.00
_cell.angle_beta   90.00
_cell.angle_gamma   90.00
#
_symmetry.space_group_name_H-M   'P 1'
#
loop_
_entity.id
_entity.type
_entity.pdbx_description
1 polymer ?
#
loop_
_entity_poly.entity_id
_entity_poly.type
_entity_poly.pdbx_seq_one_letter_code
_entity_poly.pdbx_strand_id
1 'polypeptide(L)' 'MTLVDLNAAQIATGKSPATLRTWIHRGELTRRGYDDRGRALVDLGEVQALIAAKVRLVSA' A
#
# COMPACT_ATOMS: atom_id res chain seq x y z
N MET A 1 -12.63 0.25 -5.77
CA MET A 1 -11.57 -0.70 -5.44
C MET A 1 -10.69 -0.86 -6.67
N THR A 2 -9.44 -0.41 -6.58
CA THR A 2 -8.47 -0.48 -7.70
C THR A 2 -7.29 -1.31 -7.22
N LEU A 3 -7.17 -2.53 -7.73
CA LEU A 3 -6.08 -3.43 -7.38
C LEU A 3 -4.84 -3.09 -8.21
N VAL A 4 -3.72 -2.86 -7.53
CA VAL A 4 -2.44 -2.55 -8.15
C VAL A 4 -1.32 -3.34 -7.47
N ASP A 5 -0.26 -3.63 -8.23
CA ASP A 5 0.97 -4.13 -7.64
C ASP A 5 1.71 -3.03 -6.86
N LEU A 6 2.70 -3.42 -6.04
CA LEU A 6 3.42 -2.48 -5.17
C LEU A 6 4.25 -1.43 -5.93
N ASN A 7 4.68 -1.71 -7.17
CA ASN A 7 5.42 -0.74 -7.98
C ASN A 7 4.45 0.29 -8.59
N ALA A 8 3.29 -0.15 -9.05
CA ALA A 8 2.22 0.75 -9.49
C ALA A 8 1.72 1.63 -8.33
N ALA A 9 1.60 1.07 -7.12
CA ALA A 9 1.28 1.85 -5.92
C ALA A 9 2.36 2.89 -5.60
N GLN A 10 3.65 2.56 -5.77
CA GLN A 10 4.73 3.52 -5.61
C GLN A 10 4.62 4.68 -6.59
N ILE A 11 4.38 4.40 -7.88
CA ILE A 11 4.22 5.44 -8.91
C ILE A 11 3.07 6.38 -8.55
N ALA A 12 1.95 5.84 -8.06
CA ALA A 12 0.76 6.62 -7.72
C ALA A 12 0.87 7.41 -6.41
N THR A 13 1.69 6.97 -5.44
CA THR A 13 1.67 7.52 -4.06
C THR A 13 3.02 8.02 -3.56
N GLY A 14 4.11 7.72 -4.27
CA GLY A 14 5.49 7.99 -3.84
C GLY A 14 5.98 7.10 -2.69
N LYS A 15 5.17 6.16 -2.16
CA LYS A 15 5.61 5.26 -1.09
C LYS A 15 6.39 4.08 -1.63
N SER A 16 7.54 3.80 -1.03
CA SER A 16 8.41 2.72 -1.50
C SER A 16 7.73 1.35 -1.37
N PRO A 17 7.96 0.40 -2.30
CA PRO A 17 7.45 -0.95 -2.19
C PRO A 17 7.91 -1.65 -0.90
N ALA A 18 9.11 -1.33 -0.39
CA ALA A 18 9.60 -1.84 0.89
C ALA A 18 8.69 -1.40 2.05
N THR A 19 8.34 -0.12 2.12
CA THR A 19 7.40 0.42 3.11
C THR A 19 6.03 -0.27 3.02
N LEU A 20 5.50 -0.44 1.81
CA LEU A 20 4.21 -1.11 1.61
C LEU A 20 4.25 -2.57 2.08
N ARG A 21 5.34 -3.30 1.80
CA ARG A 21 5.53 -4.67 2.33
C ARG A 21 5.58 -4.68 3.86
N THR A 22 6.24 -3.72 4.48
CA THR A 22 6.25 -3.59 5.94
C THR A 22 4.84 -3.38 6.49
N TRP A 23 4.02 -2.52 5.88
CA TRP A 23 2.63 -2.32 6.31
C TRP A 23 1.79 -3.58 6.15
N ILE A 24 1.97 -4.34 5.06
CA ILE A 24 1.32 -5.63 4.88
C ILE A 24 1.72 -6.61 5.99
N HIS A 25 3.03 -6.73 6.26
CA HIS A 25 3.54 -7.63 7.29
C HIS A 25 3.05 -7.27 8.70
N ARG A 26 2.84 -5.98 8.98
CA ARG A 26 2.30 -5.48 10.24
C ARG A 26 0.77 -5.56 10.34
N GLY A 27 0.07 -5.98 9.27
CA GLY A 27 -1.38 -6.00 9.23
C GLY A 27 -2.05 -4.63 9.10
N GLU A 28 -1.28 -3.60 8.75
CA GLU A 28 -1.80 -2.22 8.56
C GLU A 28 -2.38 -2.02 7.15
N LEU A 29 -1.94 -2.83 6.19
CA LEU A 29 -2.39 -2.82 4.79
C LEU A 29 -2.77 -4.23 4.34
N THR A 30 -3.93 -4.38 3.74
CA THR A 30 -4.44 -5.68 3.30
C THR A 30 -3.84 -6.08 1.96
N ARG A 31 -3.13 -7.22 1.92
CA ARG A 31 -2.79 -7.89 0.65
C ARG A 31 -4.04 -8.58 0.10
N ARG A 32 -4.46 -8.22 -1.10
CA ARG A 32 -5.66 -8.75 -1.77
C ARG A 32 -5.40 -10.00 -2.61
N GLY A 33 -4.13 -10.29 -2.89
CA GLY A 33 -3.70 -11.46 -3.65
C GLY A 33 -2.34 -11.26 -4.26
N TYR A 34 -2.07 -12.00 -5.32
CA TYR A 34 -0.88 -11.89 -6.15
C TYR A 34 -1.29 -11.79 -7.62
N ASP A 35 -0.48 -11.14 -8.45
CA ASP A 35 -0.61 -11.23 -9.90
C ASP A 35 0.06 -12.50 -10.46
N ASP A 36 -0.04 -12.70 -11.77
CA ASP A 36 0.55 -13.86 -12.48
C ASP A 36 2.09 -13.94 -12.35
N ARG A 37 2.75 -12.86 -11.90
CA ARG A 37 4.19 -12.78 -11.66
C ARG A 37 4.55 -12.94 -10.18
N GLY A 38 3.58 -13.26 -9.33
CA GLY A 38 3.78 -13.41 -7.89
C GLY A 38 3.97 -12.10 -7.12
N ARG A 39 3.62 -10.95 -7.71
CA ARG A 39 3.71 -9.65 -7.05
C ARG A 39 2.46 -9.41 -6.22
N ALA A 40 2.64 -8.95 -4.99
CA ALA A 40 1.52 -8.67 -4.10
C ALA A 40 0.62 -7.55 -4.66
N LEU A 41 -0.69 -7.79 -4.65
CA LEU A 41 -1.72 -6.83 -5.03
C LEU A 41 -2.35 -6.18 -3.79
N VAL A 42 -2.56 -4.88 -3.85
CA VAL A 42 -3.18 -4.05 -2.80
C VAL A 42 -4.26 -3.14 -3.41
N ASP A 43 -5.21 -2.70 -2.60
CA ASP A 43 -6.16 -1.66 -3.02
C ASP A 43 -5.49 -0.27 -2.91
N LEU A 44 -5.44 0.47 -4.01
CA LEU A 44 -4.82 1.80 -4.05
C LEU A 44 -5.49 2.80 -3.10
N GLY A 45 -6.81 2.73 -2.95
CA GLY A 45 -7.56 3.60 -2.02
C GLY A 45 -7.22 3.30 -0.56
N GLU A 46 -7.01 2.03 -0.20
CA GLU A 46 -6.55 1.63 1.14
C GLU A 46 -5.15 2.20 1.44
N VAL A 47 -4.24 2.16 0.47
CA VAL A 47 -2.91 2.77 0.59
C VAL A 47 -3.01 4.28 0.82
N GLN A 48 -3.81 4.99 0.03
CA GLN A 48 -3.99 6.44 0.16
C GLN A 48 -4.60 6.82 1.52
N ALA A 49 -5.61 6.08 1.98
CA ALA A 49 -6.23 6.28 3.28
C ALA A 49 -5.23 6.09 4.43
N LEU A 50 -4.41 5.03 4.38
CA LEU A 50 -3.38 4.78 5.38
C LEU A 50 -2.31 5.87 5.42
N ILE A 51 -1.89 6.39 4.26
CA ILE A 51 -0.96 7.52 4.18
C ILE A 51 -1.58 8.75 4.86
N ALA A 52 -2.82 9.10 4.52
CA ALA A 52 -3.50 10.25 5.11
C ALA A 52 -3.65 10.11 6.63
N ALA A 53 -3.97 8.91 7.12
CA ALA A 53 -4.05 8.63 8.55
C ALA A 53 -2.69 8.83 9.26
N LYS A 54 -1.60 8.31 8.69
CA LYS A 54 -0.25 8.47 9.25
C LYS A 54 0.24 9.92 9.25
N VAL A 55 -0.10 10.72 8.22
CA VAL A 55 0.23 12.15 8.19
C VAL A 55 -0.48 12.88 9.34
N ARG A 56 -1.76 12.61 9.58
CA ARG A 56 -2.50 13.23 10.70
C ARG A 56 -1.90 12.89 12.06
N LEU A 57 -1.40 11.66 12.26
CA LEU A 57 -0.78 11.23 13.52
C LEU A 57 0.55 11.94 13.81
N VAL A 58 1.27 12.42 12.78
CA VAL A 58 2.54 13.14 12.95
C VAL A 58 2.32 14.63 13.20
N SER A 59 1.17 15.16 12.79
CA SER A 59 0.81 16.58 12.95
C SER A 59 -0.01 16.88 14.21
N ALA A 60 -0.30 15.88 15.03
CA ALA A 60 -1.02 16.00 16.30
C ALA A 60 -0.04 15.92 17.49
#